data_AF-A0A6J4PXZ0-F1
#
_entry.id   AF-A0A6J4PXZ0-F1
#
_cell.length_a   1.000
_cell.length_b   1.000
_cell.length_c   1.000
_cell.angle_alpha   90.00
_cell.angle_beta   90.00
_cell.angle_gamma   90.00
#
_symmetry.space_group_name_H-M   'P 1'
#
loop_
_entity.id
_entity.type
_entity.pdbx_description
1 polymer ?
#
loop_
_entity_poly.entity_id
_entity_poly.type
_entity_poly.pdbx_seq_one_letter_code
_entity_poly.pdbx_strand_id
1 'polypeptide(L)'
;GCDPLWVLEARGNRTTQAHRNGEQEVFDGDPFAVLARCLEPYRPVKLPQLPPGIGGLFGFWGYELIHWIEPRVPVYPATATDLPDGLWMQVDNLLIFDQVKRKIWAIAYADLRDPNTDHALAYQQACDRVTQLVNKLQSPLSEQAVLLAWTPPGTSSQPSVPKQQASPALYTSNTTKEQFCANVETAKAHIQAGDIFQVVVSQRLAAEYSGDPFALYRSLRLINPSPYMAYFHFGDWQIIGSSPEVMVKAELAPDPTEPLVATVRPIAGTRQRGKTFQEDAALAADLLADPKEVAEHVMLVDLGRNDLGRVCINGTVSVDELMVIERYSHVMHIVSNVVGKLAPSKTAWDLLKACFPAGTVSGAPKIRAMEIIHSLEPCRRGPYSGAYGYYDFEGQL
;
A
#
# COMPACT_ATOMS: atom_id res chain seq x y z
N GLY A 1 -1.40 11.85 9.24
CA GLY A 1 -1.28 13.32 9.21
C GLY A 1 -2.62 13.94 8.88
N CYS A 2 -2.79 15.22 9.19
CA CYS A 2 -3.95 16.01 8.78
C CYS A 2 -3.47 17.34 8.21
N ASP A 3 -4.28 17.99 7.38
CA ASP A 3 -4.00 19.31 6.81
C ASP A 3 -2.62 19.38 6.11
N PRO A 4 -2.46 18.68 4.96
CA PRO A 4 -1.18 18.58 4.29
C PRO A 4 -0.69 19.95 3.84
N LEU A 5 0.61 20.20 3.96
CA LEU A 5 1.25 21.41 3.46
C LEU A 5 1.11 21.51 1.94
N TRP A 6 1.24 20.37 1.25
CA TRP A 6 0.89 20.22 -0.15
C TRP A 6 0.51 18.78 -0.48
N VAL A 7 -0.19 18.65 -1.60
CA VAL A 7 -0.60 17.39 -2.22
C VAL A 7 -0.02 17.35 -3.63
N LEU A 8 0.65 16.25 -3.98
CA LEU A 8 1.17 16.00 -5.31
C LEU A 8 0.33 14.90 -5.97
N GLU A 9 -0.37 15.25 -7.04
CA GLU A 9 -1.22 14.33 -7.82
C GLU A 9 -0.60 14.08 -9.20
N ALA A 10 -0.40 12.81 -9.57
CA ALA A 10 0.14 12.39 -10.86
C ALA A 10 -0.95 11.78 -11.74
N ARG A 11 -1.03 12.21 -13.01
CA ARG A 11 -1.92 11.68 -14.05
C ARG A 11 -1.20 11.63 -15.39
N GLY A 12 -0.85 10.43 -15.85
CA GLY A 12 -0.07 10.22 -17.06
C GLY A 12 1.26 10.96 -17.00
N ASN A 13 1.46 11.91 -17.92
CA ASN A 13 2.66 12.75 -18.02
C ASN A 13 2.62 14.02 -17.18
N ARG A 14 1.51 14.32 -16.51
CA ARG A 14 1.31 15.57 -15.80
C ARG A 14 1.22 15.30 -14.30
N THR A 15 1.98 16.07 -13.54
CA THR A 15 1.94 16.07 -12.08
C THR A 15 1.58 17.46 -11.57
N THR A 16 0.61 17.56 -10.68
CA THR A 16 0.16 18.83 -10.09
C THR A 16 0.46 18.84 -8.60
N GLN A 17 1.21 19.84 -8.13
CA GLN A 17 1.42 20.12 -6.72
C GLN A 17 0.47 21.23 -6.28
N ALA A 18 -0.42 20.94 -5.34
CA ALA A 18 -1.33 21.90 -4.75
C ALA A 18 -0.96 22.16 -3.29
N HIS A 19 -0.67 23.40 -2.95
CA HIS A 19 -0.32 23.85 -1.60
C HIS A 19 -1.56 24.25 -0.81
N ARG A 20 -1.51 24.13 0.52
CA ARG A 20 -2.64 24.53 1.38
C ARG A 20 -2.98 26.02 1.35
N ASN A 21 -2.06 26.88 0.89
CA ASN A 21 -2.31 28.30 0.67
C ASN A 21 -3.05 28.58 -0.67
N GLY A 22 -3.34 27.54 -1.46
CA GLY A 22 -4.02 27.64 -2.76
C GLY A 22 -3.07 27.77 -3.96
N GLU A 23 -1.76 27.91 -3.74
CA GLU A 23 -0.78 27.92 -4.84
C GLU A 23 -0.71 26.54 -5.51
N GLN A 24 -0.54 26.54 -6.83
CA GLN A 24 -0.44 25.33 -7.62
C GLN A 24 0.73 25.42 -8.60
N GLU A 25 1.49 24.34 -8.66
CA GLU A 25 2.54 24.14 -9.64
C GLU A 25 2.23 22.89 -10.48
N VAL A 26 2.55 22.97 -11.77
CA VAL A 26 2.32 21.88 -12.72
C VAL A 26 3.65 21.49 -13.34
N PHE A 27 3.87 20.19 -13.41
CA PHE A 27 5.09 19.60 -13.93
C PHE A 27 4.76 18.54 -14.97
N ASP A 28 5.63 18.41 -15.96
CA ASP A 28 5.58 17.35 -16.95
C ASP A 28 6.76 16.38 -16.76
N GLY A 29 6.54 15.10 -17.07
CA GLY A 29 7.56 14.05 -17.03
C GLY A 29 7.43 13.10 -15.85
N ASP A 30 8.56 12.53 -15.44
CA ASP A 30 8.61 11.44 -14.44
C ASP A 30 8.11 11.89 -13.06
N PRO A 31 6.98 11.35 -12.58
CA PRO A 31 6.39 11.74 -11.29
C PRO A 31 7.28 11.40 -10.10
N PHE A 32 8.17 10.40 -10.19
CA PHE A 32 9.13 10.10 -9.12
C PHE A 32 10.19 11.20 -9.00
N ALA A 33 10.71 11.68 -10.13
CA ALA A 33 11.66 12.79 -10.17
C ALA A 33 11.01 14.10 -9.68
N VAL A 34 9.76 14.35 -10.08
CA VAL A 34 8.98 15.50 -9.60
C VAL A 34 8.79 15.43 -8.08
N LEU A 35 8.35 14.29 -7.55
CA LEU A 35 8.15 14.11 -6.10
C LEU A 35 9.45 14.34 -5.32
N ALA A 36 10.58 13.81 -5.81
CA ALA A 36 11.89 14.02 -5.20
C ALA A 36 12.28 15.52 -5.18
N ARG A 37 12.09 16.24 -6.29
CA ARG A 37 12.34 17.69 -6.38
C ARG A 37 11.45 18.48 -5.42
N CYS A 38 10.16 18.14 -5.33
CA CYS A 38 9.23 18.80 -4.41
C CYS A 38 9.61 18.58 -2.93
N LEU A 39 10.29 17.47 -2.62
CA LEU A 39 10.74 17.16 -1.26
C LEU A 39 12.14 17.70 -0.91
N GLU A 40 12.99 18.01 -1.90
CA GLU A 40 14.37 18.48 -1.71
C GLU A 40 14.53 19.68 -0.74
N PRO A 41 13.63 20.69 -0.72
CA PRO A 41 13.74 21.81 0.21
C PRO A 41 13.52 21.44 1.69
N TYR A 42 13.00 20.24 1.98
CA TYR A 42 12.62 19.83 3.32
C TYR A 42 13.75 19.07 4.01
N ARG A 43 14.42 19.75 4.95
CA ARG A 43 15.53 19.20 5.74
C ARG A 43 15.18 19.26 7.23
N PRO A 44 14.40 18.30 7.76
CA PRO A 44 14.01 18.34 9.16
C PRO A 44 15.19 18.07 10.10
N VAL A 45 15.10 18.67 11.29
CA VAL A 45 16.04 18.39 12.38
C VAL A 45 15.74 17.02 12.97
N LYS A 46 16.79 16.20 13.12
CA LYS A 46 16.70 14.90 13.82
C LYS A 46 16.86 15.11 15.31
N LEU A 47 15.94 14.54 16.09
CA LEU A 47 15.95 14.62 17.54
C LEU A 47 16.09 13.21 18.13
N PRO A 48 17.16 12.89 18.90
CA PRO A 48 17.38 11.55 19.45
C PRO A 48 16.24 11.03 20.34
N GLN A 49 15.44 11.93 20.90
CA GLN A 49 14.28 11.58 21.73
C GLN A 49 13.05 11.12 20.94
N LEU A 50 13.03 11.36 19.62
CA LEU A 50 11.91 10.99 18.75
C LEU A 50 12.17 9.63 18.11
N PRO A 51 11.11 8.83 17.85
CA PRO A 51 11.23 7.68 16.96
C PRO A 51 11.87 8.07 15.62
N PRO A 52 12.61 7.15 14.97
CA PRO A 52 13.01 7.38 13.58
C PRO A 52 11.79 7.38 12.67
N GLY A 53 11.94 8.00 11.51
CA GLY A 53 10.97 7.95 10.43
C GLY A 53 9.69 8.73 10.63
N ILE A 54 9.86 9.95 11.14
CA ILE A 54 8.74 10.84 11.43
C ILE A 54 8.53 11.81 10.28
N GLY A 55 7.33 11.78 9.72
CA GLY A 55 6.89 12.73 8.70
C GLY A 55 7.34 12.34 7.30
N GLY A 56 7.46 13.32 6.42
CA GLY A 56 7.66 13.11 5.00
C GLY A 56 6.34 13.08 4.25
N LEU A 57 6.14 12.01 3.47
CA LEU A 57 5.07 11.84 2.50
C LEU A 57 4.19 10.67 2.87
N PHE A 58 2.88 10.81 2.65
CA PHE A 58 1.90 9.76 2.87
C PHE A 58 0.96 9.70 1.68
N GLY A 59 0.77 8.53 1.09
CA GLY A 59 0.03 8.46 -0.14
C GLY A 59 0.07 7.09 -0.80
N PHE A 60 -0.15 7.10 -2.11
CA PHE A 60 -0.14 5.89 -2.90
C PHE A 60 0.39 6.13 -4.32
N TRP A 61 0.90 5.05 -4.90
CA TRP A 61 1.13 4.88 -6.33
C TRP A 61 0.22 3.77 -6.84
N GLY A 62 -0.57 4.05 -7.87
CA GLY A 62 -1.39 3.09 -8.61
C GLY A 62 -0.57 2.31 -9.63
N TYR A 63 -1.18 1.25 -10.18
CA TYR A 63 -0.54 0.33 -11.11
C TYR A 63 0.03 1.01 -12.36
N GLU A 64 -0.66 2.02 -12.90
CA GLU A 64 -0.26 2.66 -14.16
C GLU A 64 1.08 3.40 -14.09
N LEU A 65 1.64 3.63 -12.90
CA LEU A 65 3.04 4.08 -12.72
C LEU A 65 4.05 3.12 -13.34
N ILE A 66 3.68 1.86 -13.61
CA ILE A 66 4.52 0.91 -14.33
C ILE A 66 5.01 1.46 -15.67
N HIS A 67 4.26 2.35 -16.31
CA HIS A 67 4.68 3.00 -17.55
C HIS A 67 5.98 3.81 -17.39
N TRP A 68 6.24 4.38 -16.21
CA TRP A 68 7.47 5.12 -15.91
C TRP A 68 8.65 4.22 -15.55
N ILE A 69 8.38 2.98 -15.17
CA ILE A 69 9.37 2.02 -14.67
C ILE A 69 9.78 1.07 -15.79
N GLU A 70 8.80 0.52 -16.50
CA GLU A 70 8.95 -0.39 -17.64
C GLU A 70 8.07 0.12 -18.80
N PRO A 71 8.53 1.11 -19.59
CA PRO A 71 7.73 1.75 -20.65
C PRO A 71 7.20 0.80 -21.73
N ARG A 72 7.78 -0.39 -21.84
CA ARG A 72 7.34 -1.45 -22.76
C ARG A 72 6.03 -2.10 -22.32
N VAL A 73 5.67 -2.02 -21.03
CA VAL A 73 4.43 -2.55 -20.49
C VAL A 73 3.29 -1.62 -20.89
N PRO A 74 2.31 -2.10 -21.67
CA PRO A 74 1.18 -1.27 -22.06
C PRO A 74 0.26 -0.97 -20.87
N VAL A 75 -0.27 0.24 -20.84
CA VAL A 75 -1.29 0.69 -19.88
C VAL A 75 -2.46 1.28 -20.64
N TYR A 76 -3.66 1.20 -20.07
CA TYR A 76 -4.82 1.89 -20.62
C TYR A 76 -4.71 3.40 -20.37
N PRO A 77 -5.06 4.24 -21.35
CA PRO A 77 -5.04 5.69 -21.17
C PRO A 77 -6.04 6.13 -20.11
N ALA A 78 -5.68 7.15 -19.33
CA ALA A 78 -6.55 7.71 -18.31
C ALA A 78 -7.74 8.45 -18.93
N THR A 79 -8.92 8.28 -18.31
CA THR A 79 -10.13 9.08 -18.55
C THR A 79 -10.30 10.13 -17.46
N ALA A 80 -11.15 11.13 -17.69
CA ALA A 80 -11.41 12.20 -16.73
C ALA A 80 -12.03 11.71 -15.41
N THR A 81 -12.71 10.56 -15.44
CA THR A 81 -13.37 9.95 -14.27
C THR A 81 -12.49 8.96 -13.51
N ASP A 82 -11.32 8.62 -14.05
CA ASP A 82 -10.42 7.72 -13.35
C ASP A 82 -9.76 8.42 -12.18
N LEU A 83 -9.38 7.63 -11.18
CA LEU A 83 -8.50 8.07 -10.11
C LEU A 83 -7.11 8.43 -10.66
N PRO A 84 -6.36 9.30 -9.96
CA PRO A 84 -5.00 9.62 -10.36
C PRO A 84 -4.09 8.40 -10.26
N ASP A 85 -3.00 8.43 -11.02
CA ASP A 85 -2.01 7.35 -11.06
C ASP A 85 -1.21 7.34 -9.75
N GLY A 86 -1.14 8.47 -9.04
CA GLY A 86 -0.75 8.49 -7.65
C GLY A 86 -1.04 9.83 -6.99
N LEU A 87 -1.05 9.81 -5.66
CA LEU A 87 -1.29 10.99 -4.86
C LEU A 87 -0.52 10.89 -3.55
N TRP A 88 0.35 11.86 -3.30
CA TRP A 88 1.19 11.94 -2.10
C TRP A 88 0.97 13.26 -1.38
N MET A 89 0.79 13.17 -0.06
CA MET A 89 0.58 14.30 0.82
C MET A 89 1.83 14.51 1.66
N GLN A 90 2.39 15.73 1.62
CA GLN A 90 3.39 16.15 2.58
C GLN A 90 2.68 16.78 3.77
N VAL A 91 2.92 16.25 4.96
CA VAL A 91 2.27 16.71 6.20
C VAL A 91 3.31 17.22 7.18
N ASP A 92 3.01 18.33 7.83
CA ASP A 92 3.86 18.97 8.82
C ASP A 92 3.29 18.88 10.24
N ASN A 93 2.11 18.27 10.41
CA ASN A 93 1.46 17.99 11.69
C ASN A 93 1.05 16.51 11.78
N LEU A 94 1.46 15.83 12.84
CA LEU A 94 1.35 14.37 12.99
C LEU A 94 0.96 13.98 14.41
N LEU A 95 0.13 12.93 14.49
CA LEU A 95 -0.12 12.16 15.70
C LEU A 95 0.36 10.74 15.47
N ILE A 96 1.29 10.27 16.32
CA ILE A 96 1.85 8.91 16.24
C ILE A 96 1.41 8.14 17.48
N PHE A 97 0.66 7.06 17.26
CA PHE A 97 0.17 6.20 18.34
C PHE A 97 1.11 5.01 18.50
N ASP A 98 2.00 5.09 19.49
CA ASP A 98 2.89 3.98 19.86
C ASP A 98 2.16 3.06 20.83
N GLN A 99 1.62 1.97 20.31
CA GLN A 99 0.87 0.98 21.10
C GLN A 99 1.77 0.16 22.02
N VAL A 100 3.05 0.00 21.68
CA VAL A 100 4.02 -0.76 22.49
C VAL A 100 4.43 0.04 23.71
N LYS A 101 4.80 1.32 23.52
CA LYS A 101 5.17 2.23 24.62
C LYS A 101 3.97 2.87 25.31
N ARG A 102 2.75 2.66 24.80
CA ARG A 102 1.50 3.30 25.26
C ARG A 102 1.62 4.83 25.29
N LYS A 103 2.17 5.41 24.23
CA LYS A 103 2.41 6.85 24.08
C LYS A 103 1.78 7.39 22.81
N ILE A 104 1.35 8.65 22.86
CA ILE A 104 0.94 9.40 21.68
C ILE A 104 1.93 10.56 21.52
N TRP A 105 2.56 10.65 20.36
CA TRP A 105 3.43 11.76 20.02
C TRP A 105 2.64 12.76 19.19
N ALA A 106 2.59 14.01 19.64
CA ALA A 106 2.07 15.13 18.86
C ALA A 106 3.24 15.96 18.34
N ILE A 107 3.35 16.06 17.02
CA ILE A 107 4.51 16.62 16.35
C ILE A 107 4.04 17.67 15.35
N ALA A 108 4.63 18.86 15.41
CA ALA A 108 4.46 19.92 14.43
C ALA A 108 5.84 20.42 14.00
N TYR A 109 6.07 20.51 12.68
CA TYR A 109 7.30 21.03 12.12
C TYR A 109 7.23 22.55 11.98
N ALA A 110 8.18 23.28 12.56
CA ALA A 110 8.39 24.68 12.26
C ALA A 110 9.04 24.82 10.88
N ASP A 111 8.42 25.59 9.99
CA ASP A 111 8.95 25.82 8.64
C ASP A 111 9.94 26.99 8.67
N LEU A 112 11.20 26.70 8.36
CA LEU A 112 12.31 27.67 8.37
C LEU A 112 12.95 27.80 6.98
N ARG A 113 12.23 27.39 5.92
CA ARG A 113 12.78 27.39 4.55
C ARG A 113 13.01 28.79 3.99
N ASP A 114 12.21 29.78 4.42
CA ASP A 114 12.47 31.19 4.14
C ASP A 114 13.52 31.73 5.14
N PRO A 115 14.71 32.19 4.68
CA PRO A 115 15.76 32.71 5.55
C PRO A 115 15.37 33.97 6.33
N ASN A 116 14.29 34.65 5.95
CA ASN A 116 13.76 35.82 6.66
C ASN A 116 12.76 35.46 7.75
N THR A 117 12.49 34.17 7.96
CA THR A 117 11.54 33.71 8.99
C THR A 117 12.04 34.07 10.38
N ASP A 118 11.21 34.76 11.17
CA ASP A 118 11.48 34.93 12.60
C ASP A 118 11.37 33.57 13.31
N HIS A 119 12.51 33.07 13.78
CA HIS A 119 12.62 31.77 14.45
C HIS A 119 11.74 31.68 15.71
N ALA A 120 11.61 32.76 16.48
CA ALA A 120 10.81 32.76 17.70
C ALA A 120 9.32 32.64 17.36
N LEU A 121 8.88 33.34 16.32
CA LEU A 121 7.51 33.25 15.82
C LEU A 121 7.21 31.87 15.24
N ALA A 122 8.08 31.31 14.40
CA ALA A 122 7.89 29.99 13.80
C ALA A 122 7.84 28.88 14.85
N TYR A 123 8.69 28.97 15.88
CA TYR A 123 8.67 28.07 17.02
C TYR A 123 7.35 28.17 17.80
N GLN A 124 6.91 29.39 18.12
CA GLN A 124 5.63 29.60 18.82
C GLN A 124 4.46 29.02 18.02
N GLN A 125 4.41 29.25 16.70
CA GLN A 125 3.38 28.68 15.83
C GLN A 125 3.39 27.14 15.81
N ALA A 126 4.57 26.51 15.86
CA ALA A 126 4.67 25.06 16.00
C ALA A 126 4.16 24.58 17.38
N CYS A 127 4.52 25.27 18.47
CA CYS A 127 4.00 24.98 19.81
C CYS A 127 2.48 25.13 19.90
N ASP A 128 1.91 26.15 19.26
CA ASP A 128 0.46 26.36 19.21
C ASP A 128 -0.24 25.22 18.49
N ARG A 129 0.31 24.75 17.36
CA ARG A 129 -0.21 23.57 16.63
C ARG A 129 -0.12 22.29 17.44
N VAL A 130 0.99 22.05 18.16
CA VAL A 130 1.08 20.92 19.09
C VAL A 130 0.01 21.01 20.17
N THR A 131 -0.17 22.20 20.76
CA THR A 131 -1.21 22.45 21.77
C THR A 131 -2.61 22.18 21.21
N GLN A 132 -2.90 22.60 19.98
CA GLN A 132 -4.16 22.31 19.31
C GLN A 132 -4.38 20.81 19.10
N LEU A 133 -3.35 20.06 18.68
CA LEU A 133 -3.43 18.60 18.54
C LEU A 133 -3.71 17.92 19.89
N VAL A 134 -3.03 18.34 20.95
CA VAL A 134 -3.25 17.81 22.32
C VAL A 134 -4.65 18.13 22.81
N ASN A 135 -5.12 19.36 22.63
CA ASN A 135 -6.47 19.76 23.02
C ASN A 135 -7.53 18.96 22.25
N LYS A 136 -7.33 18.70 20.95
CA LYS A 136 -8.21 17.82 20.16
C LYS A 136 -8.25 16.39 20.71
N LEU A 137 -7.12 15.83 21.13
CA LEU A 137 -7.05 14.50 21.74
C LEU A 137 -7.76 14.43 23.10
N GLN A 138 -7.76 15.53 23.86
CA GLN A 138 -8.43 15.62 25.17
C GLN A 138 -9.91 15.97 25.07
N SER A 139 -10.37 16.41 23.89
CA SER A 139 -11.75 16.79 23.68
C SER A 139 -12.66 15.54 23.73
N PRO A 140 -13.86 15.65 24.32
CA PRO A 140 -14.79 14.53 24.35
C PRO A 140 -15.19 14.15 22.93
N LEU A 141 -15.18 12.85 22.63
CA LEU A 141 -15.74 12.33 21.40
C LEU A 141 -17.26 12.35 21.49
N SER A 142 -17.93 12.70 20.39
CA SER A 142 -19.39 12.57 20.30
C SER A 142 -19.78 11.09 20.41
N GLU A 143 -20.96 10.80 20.96
CA GLU A 143 -21.47 9.42 21.04
C GLU A 143 -21.51 8.74 19.67
N GLN A 144 -21.83 9.49 18.62
CA GLN A 144 -21.84 9.02 17.23
C GLN A 144 -20.43 8.62 16.73
N ALA A 145 -19.37 9.31 17.17
CA ALA A 145 -18.00 8.96 16.82
C ALA A 145 -17.52 7.69 17.55
N VAL A 146 -18.05 7.43 18.75
CA VAL A 146 -17.69 6.25 19.55
C VAL A 146 -18.44 5.01 19.07
N LEU A 147 -19.74 5.14 18.81
CA LEU A 147 -20.58 4.01 18.42
C LEU A 147 -20.27 3.56 16.99
N LEU A 148 -20.03 2.26 16.85
CA LEU A 148 -20.05 1.56 15.58
C LEU A 148 -21.21 0.58 15.71
N ALA A 149 -22.37 0.93 15.14
CA ALA A 149 -23.50 0.03 15.13
C ALA A 149 -23.14 -1.18 14.24
N TRP A 150 -22.76 -2.29 14.88
CA TRP A 150 -22.55 -3.54 14.15
C TRP A 150 -23.90 -4.17 13.90
N THR A 151 -24.29 -4.23 12.63
CA THR A 151 -25.39 -5.08 12.14
C THR A 151 -24.79 -6.38 11.60
N PRO A 152 -24.96 -7.53 12.27
CA PRO A 152 -24.48 -8.81 11.75
C PRO A 152 -25.06 -9.11 10.36
N PRO A 153 -24.29 -9.75 9.45
CA PRO A 153 -24.84 -10.25 8.20
C PRO A 153 -26.02 -11.20 8.49
N GLY A 154 -27.24 -10.81 8.08
CA GLY A 154 -28.46 -11.62 8.24
C GLY A 154 -29.49 -11.12 9.26
N THR A 155 -29.21 -10.07 10.04
CA THR A 155 -30.18 -9.49 11.01
C THR A 155 -31.05 -8.38 10.43
N SER A 156 -31.02 -8.14 9.11
CA SER A 156 -32.00 -7.26 8.49
C SER A 156 -33.39 -7.90 8.62
N SER A 157 -34.16 -7.39 9.58
CA SER A 157 -35.61 -7.49 9.66
C SER A 157 -36.26 -6.72 8.49
N GLN A 158 -35.91 -7.10 7.26
CA GLN A 158 -36.77 -6.87 6.11
C GLN A 158 -37.93 -7.87 6.24
N PRO A 159 -39.19 -7.46 5.98
CA PRO A 159 -40.30 -8.40 5.94
C PRO A 159 -39.94 -9.53 4.98
N SER A 160 -40.19 -10.77 5.39
CA SER A 160 -39.89 -11.98 4.62
C SER A 160 -40.47 -11.87 3.20
N VAL A 161 -39.64 -11.45 2.24
CA VAL A 161 -39.90 -11.65 0.82
C VAL A 161 -39.70 -13.15 0.58
N PRO A 162 -40.66 -13.85 -0.05
CA PRO A 162 -40.55 -15.28 -0.28
C PRO A 162 -39.22 -15.62 -0.99
N LYS A 163 -38.59 -16.73 -0.56
CA LYS A 163 -37.30 -17.29 -1.02
C LYS A 163 -37.26 -17.72 -2.52
N GLN A 164 -37.84 -16.95 -3.44
CA GLN A 164 -37.93 -17.32 -4.85
C GLN A 164 -37.47 -16.26 -5.86
N GLN A 165 -36.86 -15.16 -5.43
CA GLN A 165 -36.13 -14.29 -6.34
C GLN A 165 -34.75 -14.03 -5.75
N ALA A 166 -33.72 -14.41 -6.51
CA ALA A 166 -32.34 -14.05 -6.21
C ALA A 166 -32.31 -12.55 -5.93
N SER A 167 -31.88 -12.18 -4.73
CA SER A 167 -31.61 -10.79 -4.38
C SER A 167 -30.78 -10.18 -5.51
N PRO A 168 -31.11 -8.99 -6.03
CA PRO A 168 -30.24 -8.35 -7.02
C PRO A 168 -28.82 -8.31 -6.46
N ALA A 169 -27.84 -8.64 -7.31
CA ALA A 169 -26.45 -8.70 -6.88
C ALA A 169 -26.09 -7.40 -6.16
N LEU A 170 -25.57 -7.50 -4.93
CA LEU A 170 -25.17 -6.36 -4.09
C LEU A 170 -24.01 -5.55 -4.70
N TYR A 171 -23.49 -5.99 -5.84
CA TYR A 171 -22.41 -5.39 -6.60
C TYR A 171 -22.59 -5.70 -8.09
N THR A 172 -21.92 -4.92 -8.92
CA THR A 172 -21.75 -5.12 -10.36
C THR A 172 -20.29 -5.53 -10.63
N SER A 173 -20.05 -6.32 -11.68
CA SER A 173 -18.69 -6.66 -12.14
C SER A 173 -18.43 -6.01 -13.50
N ASN A 174 -17.19 -5.62 -13.75
CA ASN A 174 -16.75 -5.13 -15.06
C ASN A 174 -16.60 -6.24 -16.12
N THR A 175 -16.74 -7.50 -15.74
CA THR A 175 -16.68 -8.66 -16.65
C THR A 175 -17.73 -9.71 -16.26
N THR A 176 -18.19 -10.50 -17.23
CA THR A 176 -19.02 -11.67 -16.92
C THR A 176 -18.17 -12.81 -16.38
N LYS A 177 -18.82 -13.76 -15.70
CA LYS A 177 -18.16 -14.98 -15.21
C LYS A 177 -17.59 -15.79 -16.36
N GLU A 178 -18.36 -15.93 -17.44
CA GLU A 178 -17.98 -16.68 -18.63
C GLU A 178 -16.72 -16.08 -19.28
N GLN A 179 -16.67 -14.75 -19.40
CA GLN A 179 -15.51 -14.05 -19.93
C GLN A 179 -14.29 -14.17 -19.00
N PHE A 180 -14.48 -14.05 -17.68
CA PHE A 180 -13.38 -14.22 -16.72
C PHE A 180 -12.80 -15.64 -16.78
N CYS A 181 -13.65 -16.67 -16.85
CA CYS A 181 -13.20 -18.05 -17.04
C CYS A 181 -12.49 -18.25 -18.39
N ALA A 182 -12.98 -17.64 -19.47
CA ALA A 182 -12.30 -17.68 -20.76
C ALA A 182 -10.90 -17.03 -20.69
N ASN A 183 -10.76 -15.90 -19.99
CA ASN A 183 -9.47 -15.25 -19.76
C ASN A 183 -8.50 -16.15 -18.98
N VAL A 184 -9.01 -16.91 -17.99
CA VAL A 184 -8.21 -17.89 -17.24
C VAL A 184 -7.72 -19.03 -18.15
N GLU A 185 -8.56 -19.53 -19.05
CA GLU A 185 -8.13 -20.56 -20.02
C GLU A 185 -7.09 -20.01 -21.01
N THR A 186 -7.22 -18.77 -21.47
CA THR A 186 -6.19 -18.08 -22.26
C THR A 186 -4.88 -17.94 -21.49
N ALA A 187 -4.93 -17.54 -20.22
CA ALA A 187 -3.75 -17.46 -19.35
C ALA A 187 -3.07 -18.83 -19.19
N LYS A 188 -3.85 -19.92 -19.02
CA LYS A 188 -3.31 -21.28 -18.97
C LYS A 188 -2.65 -21.71 -20.28
N ALA A 189 -3.18 -21.27 -21.42
CA ALA A 189 -2.55 -21.52 -22.72
C ALA A 189 -1.16 -20.84 -22.82
N HIS A 190 -1.01 -19.60 -22.32
CA HIS A 190 0.29 -18.94 -22.23
C HIS A 190 1.27 -19.69 -21.32
N ILE A 191 0.79 -20.24 -20.19
CA ILE A 191 1.62 -21.06 -19.31
C ILE A 191 2.09 -22.33 -20.04
N GLN A 192 1.19 -23.03 -20.73
CA GLN A 192 1.52 -24.25 -21.50
C GLN A 192 2.48 -23.98 -22.65
N ALA A 193 2.38 -22.81 -23.29
CA ALA A 193 3.29 -22.38 -24.35
C ALA A 193 4.69 -22.00 -23.82
N GLY A 194 4.85 -21.83 -22.50
CA GLY A 194 6.11 -21.41 -21.87
C GLY A 194 6.34 -19.89 -21.88
N ASP A 195 5.31 -19.08 -22.16
CA ASP A 195 5.41 -17.61 -22.13
C ASP A 195 5.63 -17.09 -20.70
N ILE A 196 4.96 -17.72 -19.74
CA ILE A 196 4.92 -17.35 -18.33
C ILE A 196 4.82 -18.61 -17.46
N PHE A 197 5.26 -18.52 -16.22
CA PHE A 197 4.98 -19.51 -15.18
C PHE A 197 3.64 -19.23 -14.49
N GLN A 198 3.34 -17.94 -14.29
CA GLN A 198 2.14 -17.48 -13.59
C GLN A 198 1.70 -16.10 -14.09
N VAL A 199 0.40 -15.86 -14.05
CA VAL A 199 -0.22 -14.53 -14.22
C VAL A 199 -1.41 -14.39 -13.28
N VAL A 200 -1.61 -13.18 -12.78
CA VAL A 200 -2.68 -12.84 -11.83
C VAL A 200 -3.68 -11.93 -12.51
N VAL A 201 -4.74 -12.53 -13.06
CA VAL A 201 -5.85 -11.83 -13.73
C VAL A 201 -6.88 -11.43 -12.69
N SER A 202 -7.37 -10.20 -12.78
CA SER A 202 -8.31 -9.60 -11.83
C SER A 202 -9.60 -9.11 -12.50
N GLN A 203 -10.59 -8.79 -11.67
CA GLN A 203 -11.83 -8.13 -12.09
C GLN A 203 -12.22 -7.08 -11.04
N ARG A 204 -12.96 -6.06 -11.47
CA ARG A 204 -13.43 -4.98 -10.59
C ARG A 204 -14.88 -5.22 -10.22
N LEU A 205 -15.13 -5.31 -8.92
CA LEU A 205 -16.48 -5.31 -8.36
C LEU A 205 -16.81 -3.92 -7.82
N ALA A 206 -18.01 -3.43 -8.09
CA ALA A 206 -18.48 -2.11 -7.68
C ALA A 206 -19.85 -2.21 -6.99
N ALA A 207 -20.00 -1.54 -5.85
CA ALA A 207 -21.25 -1.46 -5.11
C ALA A 207 -21.49 0.00 -4.69
N GLU A 208 -22.76 0.40 -4.63
CA GLU A 208 -23.13 1.70 -4.09
C GLU A 208 -23.08 1.67 -2.56
N TYR A 209 -22.43 2.66 -1.97
CA TYR A 209 -22.34 2.83 -0.52
C TYR A 209 -22.66 4.27 -0.16
N SER A 210 -23.67 4.46 0.69
CA SER A 210 -24.16 5.77 1.14
C SER A 210 -23.85 6.06 2.62
N GLY A 211 -23.13 5.16 3.29
CA GLY A 211 -22.70 5.36 4.67
C GLY A 211 -21.44 6.22 4.79
N ASP A 212 -21.01 6.46 6.02
CA ASP A 212 -19.74 7.15 6.30
C ASP A 212 -18.54 6.27 5.89
N PRO A 213 -17.66 6.73 4.99
CA PRO A 213 -16.46 5.99 4.59
C PRO A 213 -15.57 5.59 5.77
N PHE A 214 -15.49 6.42 6.83
CA PHE A 214 -14.70 6.07 8.00
C PHE A 214 -15.34 4.93 8.80
N ALA A 215 -16.68 4.88 8.91
CA ALA A 215 -17.39 3.74 9.49
C ALA A 215 -17.14 2.44 8.69
N LEU A 216 -17.03 2.50 7.36
CA LEU A 216 -16.65 1.35 6.53
C LEU A 216 -15.24 0.86 6.87
N TYR A 217 -14.26 1.76 6.97
CA TYR A 217 -12.91 1.42 7.41
C TYR A 217 -12.88 0.78 8.80
N ARG A 218 -13.60 1.37 9.77
CA ARG A 218 -13.66 0.81 11.14
C ARG A 218 -14.30 -0.59 11.14
N SER A 219 -15.31 -0.82 10.29
CA SER A 219 -15.96 -2.13 10.13
C SER A 219 -15.01 -3.16 9.51
N LEU A 220 -14.27 -2.78 8.47
CA LEU A 220 -13.24 -3.60 7.86
C LEU A 220 -12.15 -3.98 8.88
N ARG A 221 -11.70 -3.02 9.70
CA ARG A 221 -10.70 -3.24 10.75
C ARG A 221 -11.17 -4.25 11.82
N LEU A 222 -12.46 -4.27 12.12
CA LEU A 222 -13.03 -5.24 13.09
C LEU A 222 -13.13 -6.64 12.48
N ILE A 223 -13.53 -6.75 11.22
CA ILE A 223 -13.79 -8.04 10.57
C ILE A 223 -12.48 -8.68 10.09
N ASN A 224 -11.60 -7.93 9.45
CA ASN A 224 -10.39 -8.44 8.84
C ASN A 224 -9.19 -7.52 9.16
N PRO A 225 -8.68 -7.55 10.41
CA PRO A 225 -7.50 -6.79 10.78
C PRO A 225 -6.27 -7.35 10.07
N SER A 226 -5.53 -6.48 9.39
CA SER A 226 -4.27 -6.82 8.72
C SER A 226 -3.11 -5.94 9.20
N PRO A 227 -1.85 -6.33 8.96
CA PRO A 227 -0.69 -5.53 9.37
C PRO A 227 -0.67 -4.13 8.75
N TYR A 228 -1.18 -3.97 7.53
CA TYR A 228 -1.17 -2.71 6.79
C TYR A 228 -2.60 -2.20 6.55
N MET A 229 -3.20 -1.61 7.58
CA MET A 229 -4.49 -0.92 7.48
C MET A 229 -4.29 0.52 7.02
N ALA A 230 -5.12 1.00 6.10
CA ALA A 230 -5.06 2.38 5.63
C ALA A 230 -6.45 3.01 5.49
N TYR A 231 -6.53 4.29 5.86
CA TYR A 231 -7.61 5.19 5.53
C TYR A 231 -7.00 6.49 5.03
N PHE A 232 -7.02 6.70 3.72
CA PHE A 232 -6.65 7.96 3.10
C PHE A 232 -7.90 8.69 2.64
N HIS A 233 -8.00 9.97 2.98
CA HIS A 233 -9.09 10.84 2.55
C HIS A 233 -8.52 11.95 1.69
N PHE A 234 -8.72 11.85 0.39
CA PHE A 234 -8.15 12.76 -0.61
C PHE A 234 -9.17 13.79 -1.08
N GLY A 235 -9.97 14.33 -0.15
CA GLY A 235 -11.12 15.18 -0.49
C GLY A 235 -12.32 14.36 -0.95
N ASP A 236 -12.66 14.40 -2.23
CA ASP A 236 -13.88 13.82 -2.80
C ASP A 236 -13.88 12.28 -2.86
N TRP A 237 -12.75 11.63 -2.63
CA TRP A 237 -12.65 10.17 -2.62
C TRP A 237 -11.69 9.66 -1.54
N GLN A 238 -11.76 8.35 -1.25
CA GLN A 238 -10.99 7.69 -0.20
C GLN A 238 -10.34 6.40 -0.69
N ILE A 239 -9.17 6.07 -0.12
CA ILE A 239 -8.61 4.71 -0.16
C ILE A 239 -8.82 4.07 1.22
N ILE A 240 -9.49 2.93 1.23
CA ILE A 240 -9.73 2.11 2.42
C ILE A 240 -9.06 0.76 2.18
N GLY A 241 -8.03 0.45 2.95
CA GLY A 241 -7.19 -0.73 2.76
C GLY A 241 -7.04 -1.58 4.02
N SER A 242 -6.99 -2.89 3.83
CA SER A 242 -6.56 -3.88 4.82
C SER A 242 -5.66 -4.90 4.11
N SER A 243 -4.42 -4.51 3.84
CA SER A 243 -3.46 -5.37 3.10
C SER A 243 -2.74 -6.32 4.06
N PRO A 244 -2.70 -7.62 3.75
CA PRO A 244 -1.90 -8.60 4.50
C PRO A 244 -0.41 -8.57 4.11
N GLU A 245 -0.10 -8.05 2.93
CA GLU A 245 1.23 -8.10 2.30
C GLU A 245 1.84 -6.71 2.20
N VAL A 246 3.17 -6.64 2.34
CA VAL A 246 3.97 -5.44 2.09
C VAL A 246 4.56 -5.49 0.70
N MET A 247 4.46 -4.37 -0.04
CA MET A 247 5.09 -4.24 -1.36
C MET A 247 6.62 -4.31 -1.25
N VAL A 248 7.20 -3.40 -0.47
CA VAL A 248 8.62 -3.35 -0.13
C VAL A 248 8.81 -2.48 1.11
N LYS A 249 9.92 -2.64 1.83
CA LYS A 249 10.36 -1.74 2.89
C LYS A 249 11.81 -1.32 2.69
N ALA A 250 12.12 -0.08 3.06
CA ALA A 250 13.49 0.37 3.28
C ALA A 250 13.57 0.96 4.68
N GLU A 251 14.31 0.34 5.59
CA GLU A 251 14.38 0.76 7.00
C GLU A 251 15.83 1.06 7.41
N LEU A 252 16.01 1.91 8.41
CA LEU A 252 17.34 2.14 8.99
C LEU A 252 17.90 0.84 9.56
N ALA A 253 19.18 0.57 9.25
CA ALA A 253 19.91 -0.50 9.88
C ALA A 253 20.07 -0.25 11.39
N PRO A 254 20.25 -1.29 12.21
CA PRO A 254 20.53 -1.13 13.64
C PRO A 254 21.76 -0.27 13.93
N ASP A 255 22.77 -0.33 13.06
CA ASP A 255 23.90 0.59 13.05
C ASP A 255 23.61 1.75 12.08
N PRO A 256 23.53 3.01 12.56
CA PRO A 256 23.21 4.16 11.71
C PRO A 256 24.31 4.51 10.69
N THR A 257 25.48 3.87 10.77
CA THR A 257 26.55 3.99 9.75
C THR A 257 26.35 3.04 8.58
N GLU A 258 25.46 2.05 8.71
CA GLU A 258 25.14 1.11 7.65
C GLU A 258 24.05 1.66 6.70
N PRO A 259 24.02 1.18 5.44
CA PRO A 259 22.95 1.52 4.51
C PRO A 259 21.57 1.06 4.98
N LEU A 260 20.51 1.62 4.39
CA LEU A 260 19.15 1.15 4.59
C LEU A 260 19.03 -0.35 4.27
N VAL A 261 18.25 -1.07 5.08
CA VAL A 261 17.89 -2.46 4.86
C VAL A 261 16.65 -2.50 3.97
N ALA A 262 16.82 -2.99 2.75
CA ALA A 262 15.74 -3.26 1.83
C ALA A 262 15.14 -4.64 2.10
N THR A 263 13.82 -4.71 2.21
CA THR A 263 13.10 -5.95 2.54
C THR A 263 11.91 -6.15 1.63
N VAL A 264 11.78 -7.34 1.05
CA VAL A 264 10.53 -7.83 0.44
C VAL A 264 10.09 -9.09 1.17
N ARG A 265 8.78 -9.24 1.36
CA ARG A 265 8.20 -10.36 2.12
C ARG A 265 7.17 -11.11 1.28
N PRO A 266 7.61 -11.98 0.34
CA PRO A 266 6.69 -12.73 -0.50
C PRO A 266 5.72 -13.59 0.31
N ILE A 267 4.45 -13.57 -0.10
CA ILE A 267 3.38 -14.40 0.49
C ILE A 267 2.77 -15.28 -0.61
N ALA A 268 2.80 -16.59 -0.41
CA ALA A 268 2.11 -17.55 -1.28
C ALA A 268 1.64 -18.76 -0.49
N GLY A 269 0.82 -19.60 -1.13
CA GLY A 269 0.18 -20.71 -0.44
C GLY A 269 -0.89 -20.25 0.53
N THR A 270 -2.05 -20.89 0.49
CA THR A 270 -3.15 -20.54 1.39
C THR A 270 -3.84 -21.78 1.92
N ARG A 271 -4.11 -21.79 3.23
CA ARG A 271 -5.11 -22.66 3.85
C ARG A 271 -6.03 -21.84 4.75
N GLN A 272 -7.25 -22.32 4.94
CA GLN A 272 -8.15 -21.75 5.96
C GLN A 272 -7.60 -22.06 7.35
N ARG A 273 -7.98 -21.26 8.36
CA ARG A 273 -7.67 -21.58 9.77
C ARG A 273 -8.44 -22.80 10.24
N GLY A 274 -7.79 -23.66 11.02
CA GLY A 274 -8.43 -24.80 11.65
C GLY A 274 -9.40 -24.37 12.76
N LYS A 275 -10.45 -25.15 13.00
CA LYS A 275 -11.39 -24.90 14.11
C LYS A 275 -10.78 -25.25 15.47
N THR A 276 -9.75 -26.10 15.46
CA THR A 276 -8.99 -26.50 16.64
C THR A 276 -7.50 -26.32 16.40
N PHE A 277 -6.71 -26.24 17.48
CA PHE A 277 -5.24 -26.14 17.39
C PHE A 277 -4.62 -27.32 16.61
N GLN A 278 -5.14 -28.53 16.80
CA GLN A 278 -4.65 -29.73 16.12
C GLN A 278 -4.94 -29.69 14.61
N GLU A 279 -6.16 -29.30 14.24
CA GLU A 279 -6.55 -29.11 12.83
C GLU A 279 -5.72 -27.99 12.18
N ASP A 280 -5.50 -26.87 12.89
CA ASP A 280 -4.71 -25.75 12.39
C ASP A 280 -3.24 -26.13 12.18
N ALA A 281 -2.66 -26.93 13.07
CA ALA A 281 -1.31 -27.46 12.91
C ALA A 281 -1.22 -28.47 11.74
N ALA A 282 -2.25 -29.31 11.55
CA ALA A 282 -2.30 -30.25 10.43
C ALA A 282 -2.41 -29.52 9.08
N LEU A 283 -3.23 -28.47 8.99
CA LEU A 283 -3.34 -27.62 7.79
C LEU A 283 -2.04 -26.89 7.47
N ALA A 284 -1.32 -26.43 8.49
CA ALA A 284 0.00 -25.82 8.31
C ALA A 284 1.02 -26.83 7.77
N ALA A 285 1.03 -28.05 8.30
CA ALA A 285 1.91 -29.12 7.81
C ALA A 285 1.55 -29.57 6.39
N ASP A 286 0.25 -29.67 6.07
CA ASP A 286 -0.25 -29.94 4.72
C ASP A 286 0.21 -28.88 3.72
N LEU A 287 0.09 -27.60 4.07
CA LEU A 287 0.50 -26.49 3.22
C LEU A 287 2.01 -26.53 2.90
N LEU A 288 2.85 -26.80 3.90
CA LEU A 288 4.30 -26.92 3.70
C LEU A 288 4.71 -28.20 2.95
N ALA A 289 3.85 -29.22 2.91
CA ALA A 289 4.08 -30.46 2.19
C ALA A 289 3.55 -30.43 0.75
N ASP A 290 2.74 -29.44 0.38
CA ASP A 290 2.15 -29.30 -0.95
C ASP A 290 3.22 -28.85 -1.97
N PRO A 291 3.68 -29.75 -2.87
CA PRO A 291 4.79 -29.44 -3.77
C PRO A 291 4.47 -28.30 -4.74
N LYS A 292 3.18 -28.06 -5.03
CA LYS A 292 2.77 -26.96 -5.90
C LYS A 292 2.95 -25.62 -5.18
N GLU A 293 2.41 -25.50 -3.97
CA GLU A 293 2.45 -24.26 -3.19
C GLU A 293 3.89 -23.90 -2.81
N VAL A 294 4.71 -24.91 -2.47
CA VAL A 294 6.15 -24.72 -2.22
C VAL A 294 6.88 -24.22 -3.46
N ALA A 295 6.62 -24.80 -4.63
CA ALA A 295 7.27 -24.37 -5.87
C ALA A 295 6.90 -22.94 -6.26
N GLU A 296 5.61 -22.58 -6.15
CA GLU A 296 5.12 -21.22 -6.40
C GLU A 296 5.77 -20.22 -5.44
N HIS A 297 5.87 -20.57 -4.15
CA HIS A 297 6.49 -19.72 -3.14
C HIS A 297 8.00 -19.51 -3.39
N VAL A 298 8.75 -20.59 -3.68
CA VAL A 298 10.19 -20.50 -3.99
C VAL A 298 10.44 -19.62 -5.21
N MET A 299 9.60 -19.72 -6.26
CA MET A 299 9.67 -18.85 -7.42
C MET A 299 9.53 -17.36 -7.05
N LEU A 300 8.60 -17.02 -6.14
CA LEU A 300 8.41 -15.65 -5.68
C LEU A 300 9.56 -15.16 -4.79
N VAL A 301 10.16 -16.04 -4.00
CA VAL A 301 11.39 -15.73 -3.24
C VAL A 301 12.53 -15.40 -4.20
N ASP A 302 12.72 -16.18 -5.27
CA ASP A 302 13.74 -15.91 -6.27
C ASP A 302 13.46 -14.63 -7.07
N LEU A 303 12.19 -14.31 -7.35
CA LEU A 303 11.80 -13.02 -7.91
C LEU A 303 12.19 -11.87 -6.97
N GLY A 304 11.88 -11.99 -5.68
CA GLY A 304 12.26 -10.99 -4.67
C GLY A 304 13.77 -10.81 -4.57
N ARG A 305 14.55 -11.90 -4.65
CA ARG A 305 16.02 -11.85 -4.71
C ARG A 305 16.52 -11.15 -5.97
N ASN A 306 15.89 -11.41 -7.13
CA ASN A 306 16.24 -10.74 -8.38
C ASN A 306 15.98 -9.23 -8.30
N ASP A 307 14.83 -8.84 -7.79
CA ASP A 307 14.43 -7.44 -7.67
C ASP A 307 15.37 -6.69 -6.71
N LEU A 308 15.61 -7.22 -5.51
CA LEU A 308 16.56 -6.62 -4.55
C LEU A 308 17.99 -6.57 -5.11
N GLY A 309 18.41 -7.59 -5.87
CA GLY A 309 19.73 -7.64 -6.50
C GLY A 309 20.02 -6.49 -7.48
N ARG A 310 19.00 -5.81 -8.00
CA ARG A 310 19.16 -4.65 -8.90
C ARG A 310 19.55 -3.36 -8.17
N VAL A 311 19.27 -3.27 -6.87
CA VAL A 311 19.39 -2.03 -6.09
C VAL A 311 20.21 -2.19 -4.81
N CYS A 312 20.44 -3.41 -4.35
CA CYS A 312 21.26 -3.69 -3.18
C CYS A 312 22.74 -3.86 -3.53
N ILE A 313 23.60 -3.75 -2.52
CA ILE A 313 25.03 -4.03 -2.61
C ILE A 313 25.21 -5.51 -2.98
N ASN A 314 26.05 -5.77 -4.00
CA ASN A 314 26.35 -7.13 -4.44
C ASN A 314 26.82 -8.02 -3.28
N GLY A 315 26.24 -9.21 -3.17
CA GLY A 315 26.55 -10.18 -2.12
C GLY A 315 25.85 -9.94 -0.77
N THR A 316 25.02 -8.89 -0.63
CA THR A 316 24.27 -8.64 0.61
C THR A 316 22.84 -9.18 0.61
N VAL A 317 22.32 -9.58 -0.56
CA VAL A 317 20.95 -10.10 -0.67
C VAL A 317 20.90 -11.53 -0.12
N SER A 318 20.06 -11.74 0.89
CA SER A 318 19.88 -13.03 1.58
C SER A 318 18.42 -13.30 1.93
N VAL A 319 18.08 -14.57 2.13
CA VAL A 319 16.80 -14.99 2.69
C VAL A 319 17.04 -15.33 4.16
N ASP A 320 16.53 -14.50 5.08
CA ASP A 320 16.73 -14.67 6.53
C ASP A 320 15.59 -15.47 7.19
N GLU A 321 14.37 -15.39 6.65
CA GLU A 321 13.26 -16.29 6.97
C GLU A 321 12.80 -17.04 5.71
N LEU A 322 12.80 -18.37 5.73
CA LEU A 322 12.36 -19.20 4.60
C LEU A 322 11.19 -20.09 5.00
N MET A 323 10.11 -19.99 4.22
CA MET A 323 8.89 -20.81 4.28
C MET A 323 8.29 -20.97 5.69
N VAL A 324 8.13 -19.85 6.40
CA VAL A 324 7.46 -19.83 7.70
C VAL A 324 5.95 -19.70 7.53
N ILE A 325 5.18 -20.27 8.47
CA ILE A 325 3.71 -20.15 8.46
C ILE A 325 3.27 -18.94 9.28
N GLU A 326 2.67 -17.97 8.60
CA GLU A 326 1.96 -16.86 9.24
C GLU A 326 0.46 -17.13 9.31
N ARG A 327 -0.13 -16.82 10.47
CA ARG A 327 -1.55 -17.04 10.75
C ARG A 327 -2.27 -15.70 10.85
N TYR A 328 -3.25 -15.51 9.98
CA TYR A 328 -4.18 -14.39 10.00
C TYR A 328 -5.52 -14.85 10.61
N SER A 329 -6.50 -13.95 10.68
CA SER A 329 -7.80 -14.22 11.32
C SER A 329 -8.54 -15.40 10.68
N HIS A 330 -8.49 -15.53 9.35
CA HIS A 330 -9.28 -16.53 8.61
C HIS A 330 -8.44 -17.49 7.76
N VAL A 331 -7.19 -17.13 7.48
CA VAL A 331 -6.28 -17.90 6.62
C VAL A 331 -4.87 -17.98 7.22
N MET A 332 -4.05 -18.86 6.67
CA MET A 332 -2.61 -18.91 6.90
C MET A 332 -1.88 -18.98 5.56
N HIS A 333 -0.64 -18.47 5.54
CA HIS A 333 0.20 -18.39 4.35
C HIS A 333 1.62 -18.88 4.59
N ILE A 334 2.28 -19.34 3.52
CA ILE A 334 3.74 -19.50 3.48
C ILE A 334 4.33 -18.11 3.27
N VAL A 335 5.26 -17.72 4.12
CA VAL A 335 5.91 -16.42 4.08
C VAL A 335 7.42 -16.60 4.09
N SER A 336 8.12 -15.72 3.39
CA SER A 336 9.58 -15.63 3.48
C SER A 336 9.99 -14.19 3.48
N ASN A 337 11.20 -13.94 3.97
CA ASN A 337 11.76 -12.62 4.07
C ASN A 337 13.07 -12.59 3.29
N VAL A 338 13.14 -11.67 2.32
CA VAL A 338 14.33 -11.44 1.51
C VAL A 338 14.81 -10.05 1.84
N VAL A 339 16.07 -9.95 2.28
CA VAL A 339 16.69 -8.72 2.76
C VAL A 339 17.95 -8.42 1.97
N GLY A 340 18.32 -7.15 1.87
CA GLY A 340 19.59 -6.70 1.30
C GLY A 340 19.96 -5.31 1.79
N LYS A 341 21.25 -4.94 1.69
CA LYS A 341 21.69 -3.58 2.03
C LYS A 341 21.56 -2.70 0.78
N LEU A 342 20.76 -1.64 0.84
CA LEU A 342 20.55 -0.75 -0.29
C LEU A 342 21.88 -0.10 -0.72
N ALA A 343 22.15 -0.02 -2.02
CA ALA A 343 23.39 0.56 -2.50
C ALA A 343 23.45 2.07 -2.19
N PRO A 344 24.64 2.65 -1.88
CA PRO A 344 24.75 4.07 -1.51
C PRO A 344 24.25 5.06 -2.58
N SER A 345 24.22 4.65 -3.84
CA SER A 345 23.72 5.45 -4.96
C SER A 345 22.23 5.26 -5.25
N LYS A 346 21.50 4.55 -4.39
CA LYS A 346 20.10 4.18 -4.58
C LYS A 346 19.25 4.73 -3.44
N THR A 347 18.03 5.12 -3.78
CA THR A 347 17.01 5.61 -2.85
C THR A 347 15.96 4.52 -2.59
N ALA A 348 15.13 4.69 -1.56
CA ALA A 348 14.00 3.79 -1.37
C ALA A 348 12.99 3.84 -2.54
N TRP A 349 12.92 4.95 -3.29
CA TRP A 349 12.16 5.01 -4.53
C TRP A 349 12.73 4.12 -5.62
N ASP A 350 14.06 3.99 -5.72
CA ASP A 350 14.68 3.05 -6.65
C ASP A 350 14.38 1.60 -6.26
N LEU A 351 14.33 1.32 -4.96
CA LEU A 351 13.89 0.03 -4.43
C LEU A 351 12.43 -0.26 -4.80
N LEU A 352 11.50 0.68 -4.56
CA LEU A 352 10.12 0.54 -4.98
C LEU A 352 10.02 0.23 -6.48
N LYS A 353 10.69 1.03 -7.32
CA LYS A 353 10.68 0.85 -8.79
C LYS A 353 11.22 -0.52 -9.20
N ALA A 354 12.27 -1.02 -8.55
CA ALA A 354 12.83 -2.34 -8.86
C ALA A 354 11.87 -3.48 -8.54
N CYS A 355 11.09 -3.34 -7.46
CA CYS A 355 10.14 -4.37 -7.02
C CYS A 355 8.75 -4.24 -7.68
N PHE A 356 8.37 -3.06 -8.18
CA PHE A 356 7.00 -2.76 -8.60
C PHE A 356 6.59 -3.39 -9.95
N PRO A 357 5.33 -3.84 -10.09
CA PRO A 357 4.41 -4.21 -9.02
C PRO A 357 4.78 -5.57 -8.40
N ALA A 358 4.16 -5.93 -7.27
CA ALA A 358 4.46 -7.20 -6.61
C ALA A 358 4.17 -8.40 -7.53
N GLY A 359 5.02 -9.43 -7.46
CA GLY A 359 4.83 -10.67 -8.22
C GLY A 359 3.51 -11.36 -7.92
N THR A 360 3.03 -11.26 -6.68
CA THR A 360 1.77 -11.84 -6.17
C THR A 360 0.51 -11.24 -6.79
N VAL A 361 0.62 -10.07 -7.43
CA VAL A 361 -0.50 -9.40 -8.12
C VAL A 361 -0.23 -9.15 -9.60
N SER A 362 0.88 -9.65 -10.14
CA SER A 362 1.25 -9.55 -11.55
C SER A 362 1.50 -10.93 -12.15
N GLY A 363 2.67 -11.52 -11.88
CA GLY A 363 3.05 -12.85 -12.31
C GLY A 363 4.55 -12.98 -12.57
N ALA A 364 4.94 -14.07 -13.23
CA ALA A 364 6.34 -14.39 -13.52
C ALA A 364 6.48 -15.05 -14.91
N PRO A 365 7.42 -14.60 -15.78
CA PRO A 365 8.21 -13.37 -15.68
C PRO A 365 7.36 -12.08 -15.68
N LYS A 366 7.72 -11.12 -14.82
CA LYS A 366 6.89 -9.96 -14.46
C LYS A 366 6.40 -9.15 -15.67
N ILE A 367 7.31 -8.74 -16.56
CA ILE A 367 6.98 -7.91 -17.74
C ILE A 367 6.00 -8.64 -18.66
N ARG A 368 6.26 -9.91 -18.97
CA ARG A 368 5.40 -10.70 -19.87
C ARG A 368 4.02 -10.95 -19.27
N ALA A 369 3.95 -11.22 -17.96
CA ALA A 369 2.69 -11.37 -17.26
C ALA A 369 1.84 -10.08 -17.33
N MET A 370 2.46 -8.90 -17.19
CA MET A 370 1.75 -7.61 -17.30
C MET A 370 1.27 -7.30 -18.73
N GLU A 371 2.04 -7.66 -19.76
CA GLU A 371 1.58 -7.59 -21.15
C GLU A 371 0.31 -8.45 -21.37
N ILE A 372 0.29 -9.65 -20.81
CA ILE A 372 -0.87 -10.56 -20.87
C ILE A 372 -2.04 -9.99 -20.07
N ILE A 373 -1.82 -9.49 -18.85
CA ILE A 373 -2.85 -8.81 -18.04
C ILE A 373 -3.55 -7.71 -18.83
N HIS A 374 -2.78 -6.85 -19.49
CA HIS A 374 -3.34 -5.77 -20.32
C HIS A 374 -4.21 -6.30 -21.46
N SER A 375 -3.90 -7.47 -22.02
CA SER A 375 -4.72 -8.08 -23.08
C SER A 375 -6.00 -8.74 -22.58
N LEU A 376 -6.04 -9.15 -21.31
CA LEU A 376 -7.15 -9.93 -20.73
C LEU A 376 -8.11 -9.07 -19.91
N GLU A 377 -7.62 -8.06 -19.20
CA GLU A 377 -8.43 -7.18 -18.36
C GLU A 377 -9.02 -6.04 -19.20
N PRO A 378 -10.30 -5.65 -18.98
CA PRO A 378 -10.97 -4.69 -19.87
C PRO A 378 -10.67 -3.22 -19.54
N CYS A 379 -9.92 -2.93 -18.47
CA CYS A 379 -9.74 -1.57 -17.98
C CYS A 379 -8.43 -1.40 -17.18
N ARG A 380 -8.16 -0.14 -16.82
CA ARG A 380 -7.13 0.26 -15.85
C ARG A 380 -7.32 -0.44 -14.51
N ARG A 381 -6.21 -0.67 -13.81
CA ARG A 381 -6.20 -1.18 -12.43
C ARG A 381 -6.28 -0.07 -11.40
N GLY A 382 -5.73 1.12 -11.69
CA GLY A 382 -5.74 2.24 -10.76
C GLY A 382 -5.02 1.88 -9.46
N PRO A 383 -5.58 2.17 -8.27
CA PRO A 383 -4.95 1.79 -6.99
C PRO A 383 -4.74 0.28 -6.80
N TYR A 384 -5.49 -0.58 -7.49
CA TYR A 384 -5.31 -2.04 -7.39
C TYR A 384 -3.96 -2.46 -7.97
N SER A 385 -3.24 -3.36 -7.31
CA SER A 385 -1.85 -3.74 -7.64
C SER A 385 -0.83 -2.59 -7.58
N GLY A 386 -1.24 -1.44 -7.04
CA GLY A 386 -0.34 -0.37 -6.65
C GLY A 386 0.24 -0.59 -5.25
N ALA A 387 0.73 0.50 -4.64
CA ALA A 387 1.21 0.51 -3.26
C ALA A 387 0.73 1.78 -2.56
N TYR A 388 0.31 1.67 -1.30
CA TYR A 388 0.11 2.80 -0.41
C TYR A 388 1.06 2.70 0.77
N GLY A 389 1.43 3.84 1.36
CA GLY A 389 2.38 3.85 2.46
C GLY A 389 2.84 5.25 2.83
N TYR A 390 4.07 5.31 3.32
CA TYR A 390 4.74 6.55 3.67
C TYR A 390 6.17 6.53 3.15
N TYR A 391 6.76 7.71 2.95
CA TYR A 391 8.19 7.89 2.71
C TYR A 391 8.65 9.00 3.63
N ASP A 392 9.58 8.72 4.52
CA ASP A 392 10.00 9.71 5.51
C ASP A 392 11.14 10.61 5.04
N PHE A 393 11.44 11.63 5.83
CA PHE A 393 12.54 12.54 5.54
C PHE A 393 13.94 11.97 5.77
N GLU A 394 14.04 10.78 6.38
CA GLU A 394 15.27 10.03 6.58
C GLU A 394 15.54 9.04 5.45
N GLY A 395 14.62 8.94 4.48
CA GLY A 395 14.72 8.10 3.30
C GLY A 395 14.17 6.68 3.48
N GLN A 396 13.48 6.40 4.60
CA GLN A 396 12.79 5.11 4.78
C GLN A 396 11.45 5.10 4.03
N LEU A 397 11.00 3.90 3.67
CA LEU A 397 9.78 3.62 2.90
C LEU A 397 9.06 2.39 3.46
#